data_AF-A0A506V4Z1-F1
#
_entry.id   AF-A0A506V4Z1-F1
#
_cell.length_a   1.000
_cell.length_b   1.000
_cell.length_c   1.000
_cell.angle_alpha   90.00
_cell.angle_beta   90.00
_cell.angle_gamma   90.00
#
_symmetry.space_group_name_H-M   'P 1'
#
loop_
_entity.id
_entity.type
_entity.pdbx_description
1 polymer ?
#
loop_
_entity_poly.entity_id
_entity_poly.type
_entity_poly.pdbx_seq_one_letter_code
_entity_poly.pdbx_strand_id
1 'polypeptide(L)'
;MAIFDYQNKNDIALINDALTLNAYSTELAGFTLDTSFQQRAAESGWKVLSAQDLSYSGSFDQHNIFNGETLFYWSAQVNVFGKYNDAGDLVSIGVCYWGTGDVKGVPGEQLNTMTDSLHDILIALENEFSETYVSNAFGNLLSCVARLATENGLSGKDVIFSGMSLGGMAVNSTAMASANNAWDGFYEDSSYIAISSPVQNTYDDKVLNIGCENDPVYRALEGTSINFPGTFFEHDKPLDTCVNNLVIFNDYYGSEDFTILSIAGQTWGAWAGHDAVNYIEGLQSILNSLTYQITNRDSTVIVSRMSDEMREKTWVTDLNRFAEPHEGPTFIFGSDKADLIAGGKGMDYLEGFAGDDSFRDAGGFNLIDGGAGYDLFDLQGEISKTSIAQLADGILAIKGADGGITLLHDVEAIKETYWFLWDNYLTYEVTNEGLTLDGKLSLTYANTVHASTERSGEIFAPENGGFYVDQTSWLMGSAQDTVMHGSHSSDVFICQQGDDIIYINGGDDIILLTGNDIGNKTVYGFGQDDKLAFMVNAQTTANGNYLDYLSQCEDGVQFTCDAGSVTLVGVTLDQLHESQFVLA
;
A
#
# COMPACT_ATOMS: atom_id res chain seq x y z
N MET A 1 -3.22 11.08 3.31
CA MET A 1 -1.78 10.82 3.54
C MET A 1 -1.55 9.37 3.19
N ALA A 2 -0.60 9.05 2.31
CA ALA A 2 -0.33 7.68 1.88
C ALA A 2 0.25 6.82 3.01
N ILE A 3 0.26 5.49 2.83
CA ILE A 3 0.68 4.50 3.85
C ILE A 3 2.07 4.75 4.45
N PHE A 4 3.00 5.32 3.67
CA PHE A 4 4.35 5.65 4.14
C PHE A 4 4.61 7.14 4.32
N ASP A 5 3.56 7.96 4.36
CA ASP A 5 3.73 9.39 4.65
C ASP A 5 4.38 9.58 6.02
N TYR A 6 5.37 10.46 6.05
CA TYR A 6 6.24 10.69 7.19
C TYR A 6 6.26 12.17 7.55
N GLN A 7 5.98 12.49 8.82
CA GLN A 7 5.91 13.88 9.33
C GLN A 7 5.02 14.81 8.46
N ASN A 8 3.85 14.32 8.06
CA ASN A 8 2.90 15.00 7.18
C ASN A 8 3.43 15.35 5.78
N LYS A 9 4.40 14.58 5.30
CA LYS A 9 4.94 14.68 3.95
C LYS A 9 4.81 13.36 3.22
N ASN A 10 4.33 13.45 2.01
CA ASN A 10 4.42 12.39 1.02
C ASN A 10 5.80 12.44 0.38
N ASP A 11 6.69 11.56 0.85
CA ASP A 11 8.09 11.51 0.44
C ASP A 11 8.47 10.09 0.01
N ILE A 12 7.95 9.68 -1.14
CA ILE A 12 8.32 8.43 -1.82
C ILE A 12 9.85 8.31 -2.00
N ALA A 13 10.54 9.44 -2.19
CA ALA A 13 12.00 9.44 -2.34
C ALA A 13 12.70 9.03 -1.04
N LEU A 14 12.22 9.48 0.12
CA LEU A 14 12.75 9.08 1.42
C LEU A 14 12.63 7.56 1.65
N ILE A 15 11.48 6.97 1.32
CA ILE A 15 11.29 5.52 1.48
C ILE A 15 12.17 4.74 0.50
N ASN A 16 12.23 5.16 -0.78
CA ASN A 16 13.15 4.56 -1.77
C ASN A 16 14.62 4.66 -1.34
N ASP A 17 15.02 5.79 -0.74
CA ASP A 17 16.36 5.96 -0.17
C ASP A 17 16.57 4.93 0.95
N ALA A 18 15.64 4.80 1.91
CA ALA A 18 15.74 3.80 2.98
C ALA A 18 15.84 2.35 2.44
N LEU A 19 15.03 1.98 1.44
CA LEU A 19 15.11 0.65 0.80
C LEU A 19 16.47 0.44 0.10
N THR A 20 16.99 1.48 -0.57
CA THR A 20 18.31 1.45 -1.20
C THR A 20 19.42 1.21 -0.18
N LEU A 21 19.36 1.85 0.99
CA LEU A 21 20.34 1.65 2.05
C LEU A 21 20.32 0.21 2.60
N ASN A 22 19.12 -0.33 2.85
CA ASN A 22 18.95 -1.70 3.35
C ASN A 22 19.35 -2.78 2.31
N ALA A 23 19.23 -2.48 1.01
CA ALA A 23 19.64 -3.40 -0.05
C ALA A 23 21.11 -3.83 0.06
N TYR A 24 21.99 -2.94 0.50
CA TYR A 24 23.43 -3.24 0.63
C TYR A 24 23.70 -4.37 1.63
N SER A 25 23.16 -4.26 2.85
CA SER A 25 23.31 -5.28 3.88
C SER A 25 22.62 -6.58 3.49
N THR A 26 21.46 -6.52 2.84
CA THR A 26 20.71 -7.70 2.39
C THR A 26 21.50 -8.52 1.36
N GLU A 27 22.11 -7.87 0.37
CA GLU A 27 22.97 -8.57 -0.60
C GLU A 27 24.21 -9.18 0.03
N LEU A 28 24.84 -8.48 0.99
CA LEU A 28 26.03 -8.99 1.68
C LEU A 28 25.71 -10.15 2.62
N ALA A 29 24.52 -10.17 3.23
CA ALA A 29 23.97 -11.35 3.92
C ALA A 29 23.64 -12.50 2.93
N GLY A 30 23.84 -12.27 1.63
CA GLY A 30 23.84 -13.27 0.57
C GLY A 30 22.45 -13.66 0.08
N PHE A 31 21.50 -12.74 0.21
CA PHE A 31 20.25 -12.72 -0.50
C PHE A 31 20.43 -12.12 -1.91
N THR A 32 19.48 -12.38 -2.80
CA THR A 32 19.48 -11.83 -4.16
C THR A 32 18.23 -10.98 -4.31
N LEU A 33 18.43 -9.72 -4.66
CA LEU A 33 17.37 -8.75 -4.94
C LEU A 33 17.03 -8.74 -6.43
N ASP A 34 15.81 -8.33 -6.76
CA ASP A 34 15.38 -8.17 -8.15
C ASP A 34 16.11 -6.97 -8.77
N THR A 35 16.25 -5.88 -8.01
CA THR A 35 17.10 -4.73 -8.35
C THR A 35 18.24 -4.59 -7.34
N SER A 36 19.48 -4.67 -7.84
CA SER A 36 20.66 -4.71 -6.98
C SER A 36 20.93 -3.38 -6.28
N PHE A 37 21.66 -3.39 -5.16
CA PHE A 37 22.11 -2.16 -4.50
C PHE A 37 22.85 -1.26 -5.48
N GLN A 38 23.74 -1.81 -6.31
CA GLN A 38 24.53 -0.99 -7.24
C GLN A 38 23.65 -0.33 -8.31
N GLN A 39 22.56 -0.97 -8.73
CA GLN A 39 21.58 -0.37 -9.64
C GLN A 39 20.81 0.74 -8.94
N ARG A 40 20.20 0.44 -7.78
CA ARG A 40 19.45 1.42 -6.97
C ARG A 40 20.31 2.64 -6.61
N ALA A 41 21.55 2.41 -6.19
CA ALA A 41 22.52 3.44 -5.82
C ALA A 41 23.00 4.28 -7.02
N ALA A 42 23.08 3.70 -8.22
CA ALA A 42 23.43 4.44 -9.42
C ALA A 42 22.34 5.45 -9.82
N GLU A 43 21.08 5.11 -9.60
CA GLU A 43 19.92 5.97 -9.90
C GLU A 43 19.70 7.05 -8.83
N SER A 44 19.91 6.69 -7.57
CA SER A 44 19.68 7.58 -6.42
C SER A 44 20.90 8.39 -5.98
N GLY A 45 22.10 8.04 -6.44
CA GLY A 45 23.35 8.75 -6.13
C GLY A 45 24.02 8.35 -4.79
N TRP A 46 23.58 7.26 -4.17
CA TRP A 46 24.17 6.76 -2.91
C TRP A 46 25.51 6.06 -3.12
N LYS A 47 26.43 6.24 -2.17
CA LYS A 47 27.73 5.55 -2.12
C LYS A 47 28.07 5.18 -0.69
N VAL A 48 28.61 3.98 -0.47
CA VAL A 48 29.15 3.56 0.83
C VAL A 48 30.35 4.43 1.18
N LEU A 49 30.36 4.99 2.39
CA LEU A 49 31.48 5.77 2.92
C LEU A 49 32.44 4.87 3.68
N SER A 50 33.73 5.11 3.48
CA SER A 50 34.80 4.43 4.20
C SER A 50 35.11 5.10 5.54
N ALA A 51 35.86 4.41 6.38
CA ALA A 51 36.41 5.00 7.60
C ALA A 51 37.28 6.24 7.32
N GLN A 52 37.94 6.29 6.16
CA GLN A 52 38.73 7.45 5.76
C GLN A 52 37.84 8.65 5.46
N ASP A 53 36.72 8.45 4.76
CA ASP A 53 35.77 9.53 4.43
C ASP A 53 35.20 10.17 5.71
N LEU A 54 34.91 9.34 6.72
CA LEU A 54 34.42 9.80 8.03
C LEU A 54 35.53 10.32 8.96
N SER A 55 36.80 10.11 8.61
CA SER A 55 37.94 10.23 9.55
C SER A 55 37.72 9.46 10.85
N TYR A 56 37.15 8.25 10.75
CA TYR A 56 36.85 7.35 11.85
C TYR A 56 38.02 6.40 12.11
N SER A 57 38.35 6.18 13.39
CA SER A 57 39.49 5.36 13.82
C SER A 57 39.10 4.04 14.49
N GLY A 58 37.81 3.73 14.56
CA GLY A 58 37.32 2.48 15.17
C GLY A 58 37.43 1.28 14.23
N SER A 59 36.75 0.19 14.60
CA SER A 59 36.77 -1.06 13.86
C SER A 59 35.84 -1.02 12.63
N PHE A 60 36.33 -1.51 11.50
CA PHE A 60 35.55 -1.70 10.28
C PHE A 60 36.14 -2.84 9.45
N ASP A 61 35.34 -3.38 8.52
CA ASP A 61 35.74 -4.50 7.67
C ASP A 61 36.02 -4.08 6.20
N GLN A 62 36.24 -5.06 5.32
CA GLN A 62 36.53 -4.82 3.90
C GLN A 62 35.33 -4.26 3.10
N HIS A 63 34.11 -4.37 3.64
CA HIS A 63 32.88 -3.85 3.05
C HIS A 63 32.51 -2.47 3.61
N ASN A 64 33.42 -1.85 4.39
CA ASN A 64 33.17 -0.61 5.14
C ASN A 64 31.97 -0.74 6.09
N ILE A 65 31.77 -1.94 6.65
CA ILE A 65 30.87 -2.17 7.77
C ILE A 65 31.61 -1.76 9.03
N PHE A 66 31.06 -0.81 9.78
CA PHE A 66 31.58 -0.36 11.06
C PHE A 66 31.03 -1.25 12.18
N ASN A 67 31.93 -1.71 13.06
CA ASN A 67 31.56 -2.60 14.16
C ASN A 67 31.41 -1.81 15.46
N GLY A 68 30.63 -2.34 16.40
CA GLY A 68 30.38 -1.70 17.68
C GLY A 68 31.66 -1.39 18.48
N GLU A 69 31.67 -0.23 19.11
CA GLU A 69 32.84 0.41 19.71
C GLU A 69 33.24 -0.18 21.07
N THR A 70 32.31 -0.86 21.73
CA THR A 70 32.48 -1.40 23.07
C THR A 70 32.43 -2.92 23.05
N LEU A 71 33.17 -3.57 23.98
CA LEU A 71 33.36 -5.03 23.97
C LEU A 71 32.03 -5.81 24.02
N PHE A 72 30.97 -5.26 24.60
CA PHE A 72 29.67 -5.94 24.67
C PHE A 72 28.89 -5.87 23.35
N TYR A 73 29.14 -4.86 22.53
CA TYR A 73 28.39 -4.56 21.31
C TYR A 73 29.24 -4.81 20.04
N TRP A 74 30.36 -5.51 20.16
CA TRP A 74 31.34 -5.69 19.10
C TRP A 74 30.77 -6.33 17.81
N SER A 75 29.70 -7.11 17.90
CA SER A 75 29.00 -7.73 16.76
C SER A 75 28.00 -6.80 16.08
N ALA A 76 27.62 -5.68 16.72
CA ALA A 76 26.72 -4.71 16.13
C ALA A 76 27.36 -4.09 14.88
N GLN A 77 26.62 -4.05 13.78
CA GLN A 77 27.10 -3.61 12.47
C GLN A 77 26.29 -2.43 11.93
N VAL A 78 26.97 -1.51 11.25
CA VAL A 78 26.35 -0.36 10.58
C VAL A 78 27.14 0.02 9.34
N ASN A 79 26.45 0.41 8.27
CA ASN A 79 27.06 1.10 7.13
C ASN A 79 26.65 2.58 7.12
N VAL A 80 27.56 3.43 6.65
CA VAL A 80 27.28 4.85 6.41
C VAL A 80 27.42 5.12 4.92
N PHE A 81 26.51 5.93 4.38
CA PHE A 81 26.41 6.24 2.97
C PHE A 81 26.35 7.75 2.76
N GLY A 82 26.86 8.23 1.63
CA GLY A 82 26.68 9.61 1.18
C GLY A 82 25.94 9.64 -0.15
N LYS A 83 24.93 10.51 -0.27
CA LYS A 83 24.23 10.81 -1.51
C LYS A 83 24.85 12.04 -2.15
N TYR A 84 25.15 11.97 -3.44
CA TYR A 84 25.82 13.04 -4.16
C TYR A 84 24.97 13.53 -5.33
N ASN A 85 24.91 14.84 -5.53
CA ASN A 85 24.28 15.43 -6.71
C ASN A 85 25.19 15.33 -7.95
N ASP A 86 24.72 15.77 -9.11
CA ASP A 86 25.48 15.77 -10.37
C ASP A 86 26.77 16.62 -10.33
N ALA A 87 26.83 17.61 -9.44
CA ALA A 87 28.03 18.43 -9.23
C ALA A 87 29.08 17.73 -8.35
N GLY A 88 28.72 16.61 -7.72
CA GLY A 88 29.58 15.86 -6.80
C GLY A 88 29.54 16.37 -5.36
N ASP A 89 28.60 17.25 -5.01
CA ASP A 89 28.41 17.71 -3.63
C ASP A 89 27.65 16.67 -2.81
N LEU A 90 28.05 16.46 -1.56
CA LEU A 90 27.32 15.63 -0.60
C LEU A 90 26.02 16.35 -0.22
N VAL A 91 24.87 15.73 -0.50
CA VAL A 91 23.54 16.32 -0.26
C VAL A 91 22.72 15.60 0.79
N SER A 92 23.08 14.36 1.14
CA SER A 92 22.43 13.59 2.21
C SER A 92 23.37 12.50 2.73
N ILE A 93 23.17 12.08 3.97
CA ILE A 93 23.89 10.97 4.61
C ILE A 93 22.88 9.91 5.06
N GLY A 94 23.19 8.65 4.75
CA GLY A 94 22.41 7.49 5.18
C GLY A 94 23.18 6.72 6.23
N VAL A 95 22.51 6.32 7.31
CA VAL A 95 23.06 5.40 8.32
C VAL A 95 22.14 4.18 8.37
N CYS A 96 22.67 3.03 7.99
CA CYS A 96 21.90 1.78 7.91
C CYS A 96 22.44 0.75 8.90
N TYR A 97 21.65 0.46 9.94
CA TYR A 97 21.98 -0.57 10.93
C TYR A 97 21.64 -1.95 10.41
N TRP A 98 22.47 -2.92 10.74
CA TRP A 98 22.27 -4.31 10.38
C TRP A 98 21.32 -4.99 11.38
N GLY A 99 20.50 -5.91 10.85
CA GLY A 99 19.80 -6.89 11.66
C GLY A 99 20.74 -7.98 12.18
N THR A 100 20.19 -8.93 12.93
CA THR A 100 20.91 -10.12 13.43
C THR A 100 21.51 -10.92 12.28
N GLY A 101 22.84 -11.06 12.26
CA GLY A 101 23.50 -11.72 11.14
C GLY A 101 24.95 -11.27 10.93
N ASP A 102 25.45 -11.53 9.72
CA ASP A 102 26.74 -11.04 9.24
C ASP A 102 26.79 -11.17 7.70
N VAL A 103 27.88 -10.72 7.10
CA VAL A 103 28.22 -11.02 5.71
C VAL A 103 28.32 -12.54 5.51
N LYS A 104 27.65 -13.07 4.48
CA LYS A 104 27.60 -14.51 4.22
C LYS A 104 28.98 -15.09 3.90
N GLY A 105 29.35 -16.15 4.60
CA GLY A 105 30.56 -16.93 4.35
C GLY A 105 31.84 -16.32 4.90
N VAL A 106 31.77 -15.28 5.75
CA VAL A 106 32.96 -14.73 6.41
C VAL A 106 33.32 -15.50 7.68
N PRO A 107 34.62 -15.55 8.07
CA PRO A 107 35.01 -16.15 9.33
C PRO A 107 34.43 -15.37 10.51
N GLY A 108 33.59 -16.02 11.33
CA GLY A 108 32.97 -15.40 12.50
C GLY A 108 31.46 -15.18 12.37
N GLU A 109 30.87 -15.38 11.18
CA GLU A 109 29.42 -15.24 10.91
C GLU A 109 28.55 -15.85 12.01
N GLN A 110 28.75 -17.14 12.33
CA GLN A 110 27.97 -17.83 13.38
C GLN A 110 28.15 -17.22 14.78
N LEU A 111 29.32 -16.66 15.09
CA LEU A 111 29.59 -16.05 16.39
C LEU A 111 28.95 -14.67 16.49
N ASN A 112 28.93 -13.91 15.38
CA ASN A 112 28.22 -12.64 15.27
C ASN A 112 26.72 -12.86 15.44
N THR A 113 26.11 -13.74 14.64
CA THR A 113 24.69 -14.08 14.75
C THR A 113 24.30 -14.55 16.16
N MET A 114 25.14 -15.36 16.81
CA MET A 114 24.87 -15.81 18.18
C MET A 114 24.92 -14.66 19.19
N THR A 115 25.82 -13.70 19.00
CA THR A 115 25.94 -12.53 19.89
C THR A 115 24.77 -11.57 19.69
N ASP A 116 24.37 -11.34 18.44
CA ASP A 116 23.20 -10.51 18.12
C ASP A 116 21.92 -11.15 18.65
N SER A 117 21.79 -12.48 18.57
CA SER A 117 20.69 -13.22 19.21
C SER A 117 20.64 -13.04 20.74
N LEU A 118 21.79 -12.79 21.40
CA LEU A 118 21.80 -12.43 22.82
C LEU A 118 21.29 -10.99 23.03
N HIS A 119 21.61 -10.05 22.13
CA HIS A 119 21.05 -8.70 22.16
C HIS A 119 19.53 -8.74 21.92
N ASP A 120 19.05 -9.57 20.98
CA ASP A 120 17.61 -9.77 20.73
C ASP A 120 16.85 -10.21 21.99
N ILE A 121 17.44 -11.13 22.77
CA ILE A 121 16.86 -11.56 24.05
C ILE A 121 16.87 -10.40 25.07
N LEU A 122 17.94 -9.60 25.11
CA LEU A 122 18.05 -8.50 26.08
C LEU A 122 17.11 -7.34 25.79
N ILE A 123 16.77 -7.08 24.52
CA ILE A 123 15.73 -6.12 24.12
C ILE A 123 14.41 -6.40 24.85
N ALA A 124 14.05 -7.67 25.01
CA ALA A 124 12.82 -8.07 25.70
C ALA A 124 12.97 -8.09 27.24
N LEU A 125 14.17 -8.32 27.78
CA LEU A 125 14.37 -8.53 29.22
C LEU A 125 14.78 -7.27 29.98
N GLU A 126 15.36 -6.27 29.31
CA GLU A 126 15.93 -5.06 29.92
C GLU A 126 15.42 -3.82 29.19
N ASN A 127 14.41 -3.15 29.74
CA ASN A 127 13.71 -2.03 29.08
C ASN A 127 14.65 -0.91 28.61
N GLU A 128 15.73 -0.62 29.34
CA GLU A 128 16.71 0.43 29.02
C GLU A 128 17.73 0.01 27.93
N PHE A 129 17.76 -1.28 27.56
CA PHE A 129 18.72 -1.79 26.58
C PHE A 129 18.49 -1.15 25.22
N SER A 130 17.24 -1.15 24.74
CA SER A 130 16.86 -0.53 23.46
C SER A 130 17.13 0.96 23.45
N GLU A 131 16.95 1.67 24.56
CA GLU A 131 17.21 3.11 24.66
C GLU A 131 18.70 3.46 24.51
N THR A 132 19.58 2.61 25.04
CA THR A 132 21.02 2.90 25.12
C THR A 132 21.88 2.17 24.09
N TYR A 133 21.30 1.22 23.34
CA TYR A 133 22.00 0.35 22.39
C TYR A 133 22.92 1.13 21.45
N VAL A 134 22.37 2.08 20.67
CA VAL A 134 23.16 2.79 19.66
C VAL A 134 24.19 3.73 20.27
N SER A 135 23.86 4.40 21.37
CA SER A 135 24.84 5.27 22.05
C SER A 135 26.04 4.48 22.57
N ASN A 136 25.83 3.23 23.01
CA ASN A 136 26.89 2.34 23.49
C ASN A 136 27.65 1.64 22.34
N ALA A 137 26.98 1.36 21.23
CA ALA A 137 27.56 0.67 20.08
C ALA A 137 28.30 1.62 19.12
N PHE A 138 27.76 2.81 18.85
CA PHE A 138 28.21 3.67 17.72
C PHE A 138 28.35 5.15 18.08
N GLY A 139 28.51 5.49 19.37
CA GLY A 139 28.54 6.86 19.85
C GLY A 139 29.63 7.74 19.17
N ASN A 140 30.85 7.24 19.04
CA ASN A 140 31.95 7.99 18.40
C ASN A 140 31.80 8.05 16.87
N LEU A 141 31.32 6.98 16.25
CA LEU A 141 31.03 6.91 14.82
C LEU A 141 29.98 7.97 14.45
N LEU A 142 28.87 8.03 15.17
CA LEU A 142 27.83 9.03 14.95
C LEU A 142 28.32 10.46 15.26
N SER A 143 29.29 10.64 16.16
CA SER A 143 29.95 11.94 16.29
C SER A 143 30.78 12.30 15.04
N CYS A 144 31.40 11.33 14.38
CA CYS A 144 32.13 11.53 13.13
C CYS A 144 31.19 11.84 11.96
N VAL A 145 30.04 11.17 11.90
CA VAL A 145 29.00 11.43 10.89
C VAL A 145 28.45 12.86 11.02
N ALA A 146 28.10 13.30 12.22
CA ALA A 146 27.61 14.67 12.47
C ALA A 146 28.66 15.72 12.06
N ARG A 147 29.94 15.44 12.32
CA ARG A 147 31.05 16.30 11.88
C ARG A 147 31.17 16.34 10.36
N LEU A 148 31.13 15.19 9.67
CA LEU A 148 31.17 15.16 8.20
C LEU A 148 30.01 15.97 7.60
N ALA A 149 28.79 15.79 8.12
CA ALA A 149 27.62 16.53 7.70
C ALA A 149 27.84 18.04 7.85
N THR A 150 28.26 18.49 9.04
CA THR A 150 28.52 19.90 9.35
C THR A 150 29.62 20.49 8.46
N GLU A 151 30.70 19.74 8.21
CA GLU A 151 31.80 20.15 7.32
C GLU A 151 31.35 20.33 5.86
N ASN A 152 30.28 19.66 5.44
CA ASN A 152 29.67 19.79 4.11
C ASN A 152 28.44 20.72 4.08
N GLY A 153 28.15 21.44 5.17
CA GLY A 153 27.02 22.36 5.25
C GLY A 153 25.66 21.68 5.39
N LEU A 154 25.64 20.41 5.75
CA LEU A 154 24.45 19.63 6.06
C LEU A 154 24.11 19.72 7.56
N SER A 155 22.88 19.35 7.90
CA SER A 155 22.33 19.29 9.25
C SER A 155 21.61 17.96 9.49
N GLY A 156 21.06 17.74 10.70
CA GLY A 156 20.32 16.52 11.04
C GLY A 156 19.23 16.16 10.04
N LYS A 157 18.51 17.15 9.51
CA LYS A 157 17.45 16.95 8.50
C LYS A 157 17.90 16.28 7.20
N ASP A 158 19.20 16.35 6.92
CA ASP A 158 19.84 15.79 5.73
C ASP A 158 20.42 14.39 6.02
N VAL A 159 20.08 13.81 7.17
CA VAL A 159 20.48 12.46 7.60
C VAL A 159 19.26 11.55 7.69
N ILE A 160 19.39 10.37 7.09
CA ILE A 160 18.39 9.31 7.10
C ILE A 160 18.95 8.14 7.91
N PHE A 161 18.20 7.70 8.91
CA PHE A 161 18.45 6.46 9.64
C PHE A 161 17.49 5.38 9.17
N SER A 162 18.04 4.22 8.83
CA SER A 162 17.26 3.03 8.52
C SER A 162 17.93 1.76 9.01
N GLY A 163 17.24 0.64 8.87
CA GLY A 163 17.68 -0.68 9.28
C GLY A 163 16.49 -1.61 9.41
N MET A 164 16.74 -2.90 9.24
CA MET A 164 15.74 -3.96 9.36
C MET A 164 15.96 -4.80 10.62
N SER A 165 14.89 -5.30 11.25
CA SER A 165 14.99 -6.24 12.39
C SER A 165 15.67 -5.59 13.61
N LEU A 166 16.71 -6.21 14.17
CA LEU A 166 17.60 -5.58 15.16
C LEU A 166 18.12 -4.20 14.70
N GLY A 167 18.33 -4.02 13.39
CA GLY A 167 18.66 -2.72 12.80
C GLY A 167 17.51 -1.71 12.90
N GLY A 168 16.25 -2.16 12.74
CA GLY A 168 15.05 -1.35 12.97
C GLY A 168 14.91 -0.95 14.45
N MET A 169 15.26 -1.84 15.38
CA MET A 169 15.39 -1.48 16.80
C MET A 169 16.46 -0.40 16.99
N ALA A 170 17.63 -0.52 16.36
CA ALA A 170 18.68 0.49 16.44
C ALA A 170 18.24 1.85 15.86
N VAL A 171 17.37 1.90 14.84
CA VAL A 171 16.76 3.16 14.39
C VAL A 171 15.94 3.81 15.51
N ASN A 172 15.08 3.03 16.18
CA ASN A 172 14.29 3.51 17.32
C ASN A 172 15.19 3.94 18.50
N SER A 173 16.27 3.19 18.77
CA SER A 173 17.30 3.53 19.75
C SER A 173 17.96 4.88 19.45
N THR A 174 18.27 5.14 18.18
CA THR A 174 18.89 6.39 17.74
C THR A 174 17.93 7.57 17.93
N ALA A 175 16.66 7.40 17.61
CA ALA A 175 15.64 8.43 17.83
C ALA A 175 15.47 8.75 19.33
N MET A 176 15.36 7.73 20.19
CA MET A 176 15.29 7.92 21.66
C MET A 176 16.54 8.62 22.20
N ALA A 177 17.73 8.20 21.77
CA ALA A 177 18.99 8.83 22.16
C ALA A 177 19.06 10.30 21.70
N SER A 178 18.63 10.59 20.47
CA SER A 178 18.59 11.96 19.93
C SER A 178 17.64 12.86 20.73
N ALA A 179 16.42 12.38 21.00
CA ALA A 179 15.43 13.08 21.83
C ALA A 179 15.96 13.35 23.25
N ASN A 180 16.88 12.52 23.74
CA ASN A 180 17.60 12.71 24.99
C ASN A 180 18.91 13.52 24.85
N ASN A 181 19.03 14.32 23.79
CA ASN A 181 20.15 15.23 23.52
C ASN A 181 21.52 14.53 23.32
N ALA A 182 21.53 13.27 22.87
CA ALA A 182 22.76 12.64 22.37
C ALA A 182 23.29 13.41 21.14
N TRP A 183 24.62 13.41 20.97
CA TRP A 183 25.32 14.15 19.90
C TRP A 183 24.93 15.64 19.83
N ASP A 184 24.73 16.26 21.00
CA ASP A 184 24.33 17.66 21.15
C ASP A 184 23.02 18.01 20.39
N GLY A 185 22.13 17.02 20.20
CA GLY A 185 20.86 17.18 19.50
C GLY A 185 21.00 17.30 17.97
N PHE A 186 22.16 16.99 17.39
CA PHE A 186 22.39 17.12 15.95
C PHE A 186 21.37 16.33 15.11
N TYR A 187 20.94 15.17 15.58
CA TYR A 187 20.06 14.26 14.84
C TYR A 187 18.57 14.48 15.15
N GLU A 188 18.21 15.49 15.93
CA GLU A 188 16.83 15.67 16.41
C GLU A 188 15.79 15.84 15.30
N ASP A 189 16.23 16.42 14.18
CA ASP A 189 15.45 16.67 12.98
C ASP A 189 15.72 15.64 11.85
N SER A 190 16.44 14.55 12.13
CA SER A 190 16.72 13.49 11.15
C SER A 190 15.48 12.70 10.77
N SER A 191 15.55 11.99 9.64
CA SER A 191 14.50 11.06 9.22
C SER A 191 14.78 9.66 9.75
N TYR A 192 13.77 9.03 10.37
CA TYR A 192 13.90 7.72 11.01
C TYR A 192 12.90 6.72 10.41
N ILE A 193 13.38 5.82 9.55
CA ILE A 193 12.58 4.82 8.86
C ILE A 193 13.03 3.42 9.31
N ALA A 194 12.32 2.83 10.26
CA ALA A 194 12.63 1.52 10.81
C ALA A 194 11.84 0.43 10.08
N ILE A 195 12.50 -0.62 9.62
CA ILE A 195 11.85 -1.76 8.93
C ILE A 195 11.82 -2.96 9.87
N SER A 196 10.65 -3.60 10.03
CA SER A 196 10.45 -4.76 10.89
C SER A 196 11.10 -4.62 12.28
N SER A 197 10.85 -3.48 12.94
CA SER A 197 11.35 -3.25 14.30
C SER A 197 10.51 -4.03 15.32
N PRO A 198 11.12 -4.75 16.28
CA PRO A 198 10.39 -5.33 17.40
C PRO A 198 9.92 -4.29 18.43
N VAL A 199 10.47 -3.07 18.39
CA VAL A 199 10.20 -1.99 19.36
C VAL A 199 9.73 -0.72 18.66
N GLN A 200 9.15 0.19 19.44
CA GLN A 200 8.80 1.53 19.00
C GLN A 200 9.41 2.57 19.95
N ASN A 201 9.86 3.69 19.39
CA ASN A 201 10.34 4.85 20.13
C ASN A 201 9.25 5.34 21.10
N THR A 202 9.62 5.45 22.38
CA THR A 202 8.67 5.81 23.46
C THR A 202 8.74 7.29 23.84
N TYR A 203 9.64 8.07 23.24
CA TYR A 203 9.89 9.46 23.64
C TYR A 203 9.14 10.47 22.77
N ASP A 204 8.98 10.15 21.48
CA ASP A 204 8.24 10.96 20.51
C ASP A 204 7.74 10.08 19.33
N ASP A 205 7.06 10.71 18.37
CA ASP A 205 6.43 10.08 17.21
C ASP A 205 7.30 10.11 15.94
N LYS A 206 8.61 10.38 16.07
CA LYS A 206 9.48 10.63 14.91
C LYS A 206 9.86 9.39 14.13
N VAL A 207 9.57 8.17 14.57
CA VAL A 207 9.97 6.97 13.82
C VAL A 207 8.79 6.43 13.04
N LEU A 208 8.93 6.33 11.72
CA LEU A 208 8.01 5.50 10.93
C LEU A 208 8.48 4.05 11.03
N ASN A 209 7.70 3.21 11.70
CA ASN A 209 7.95 1.78 11.80
C ASN A 209 7.15 1.07 10.72
N ILE A 210 7.81 0.55 9.69
CA ILE A 210 7.20 -0.19 8.59
C ILE A 210 7.41 -1.68 8.84
N GLY A 211 6.35 -2.48 8.83
CA GLY A 211 6.45 -3.91 9.04
C GLY A 211 5.20 -4.62 8.54
N CYS A 212 5.23 -5.95 8.57
CA CYS A 212 4.12 -6.75 8.09
C CYS A 212 3.44 -7.37 9.30
N GLU A 213 2.11 -7.44 9.33
CA GLU A 213 1.37 -8.05 10.43
C GLU A 213 1.71 -9.54 10.60
N ASN A 214 2.04 -10.22 9.48
CA ASN A 214 2.42 -11.61 9.46
C ASN A 214 3.94 -11.84 9.69
N ASP A 215 4.69 -10.79 10.06
CA ASP A 215 6.05 -10.88 10.54
C ASP A 215 6.07 -11.04 12.07
N PRO A 216 6.56 -12.18 12.61
CA PRO A 216 6.55 -12.43 14.05
C PRO A 216 7.50 -11.54 14.87
N VAL A 217 8.41 -10.80 14.22
CA VAL A 217 9.35 -9.86 14.86
C VAL A 217 8.72 -8.48 14.98
N TYR A 218 8.02 -8.03 13.95
CA TYR A 218 7.50 -6.68 13.88
C TYR A 218 6.47 -6.42 14.99
N ARG A 219 6.64 -5.35 15.77
CA ARG A 219 5.77 -5.03 16.93
C ARG A 219 5.68 -6.12 18.01
N ALA A 220 6.67 -7.03 18.08
CA ALA A 220 6.71 -8.06 19.13
C ALA A 220 6.67 -7.49 20.56
N LEU A 221 7.14 -6.26 20.76
CA LEU A 221 7.03 -5.50 22.01
C LEU A 221 6.15 -4.26 21.83
N GLU A 222 5.45 -3.86 22.90
CA GLU A 222 4.74 -2.59 22.96
C GLU A 222 5.66 -1.51 23.56
N GLY A 223 6.06 -0.54 22.75
CA GLY A 223 7.18 0.35 23.03
C GLY A 223 8.47 -0.47 23.13
N THR A 224 8.98 -0.61 24.35
CA THR A 224 10.16 -1.45 24.67
C THR A 224 9.83 -2.59 25.65
N SER A 225 8.55 -2.84 25.93
CA SER A 225 8.13 -3.76 26.99
C SER A 225 7.45 -5.02 26.44
N ILE A 226 7.71 -6.15 27.11
CA ILE A 226 6.97 -7.40 26.87
C ILE A 226 5.50 -7.18 27.21
N ASN A 227 4.61 -7.58 26.29
CA ASN A 227 3.19 -7.74 26.56
C ASN A 227 2.80 -9.22 26.53
N PHE A 228 2.07 -9.71 27.54
CA PHE A 228 1.62 -11.10 27.59
C PHE A 228 0.10 -11.19 27.34
N PRO A 229 -0.38 -12.07 26.43
CA PRO A 229 0.39 -13.09 25.71
C PRO A 229 1.07 -12.61 24.42
N GLY A 230 0.81 -11.38 23.96
CA GLY A 230 1.13 -10.90 22.61
C GLY A 230 2.56 -11.15 22.14
N THR A 231 3.57 -10.77 22.94
CA THR A 231 4.99 -10.98 22.61
C THR A 231 5.35 -12.43 22.28
N PHE A 232 4.60 -13.40 22.81
CA PHE A 232 4.85 -14.83 22.58
C PHE A 232 3.94 -15.47 21.52
N PHE A 233 2.93 -14.76 21.02
CA PHE A 233 1.96 -15.24 20.05
C PHE A 233 1.65 -14.15 19.01
N GLU A 234 0.38 -13.93 18.71
CA GLU A 234 -0.13 -12.85 17.87
C GLU A 234 -0.07 -11.51 18.63
N HIS A 235 0.46 -10.47 17.98
CA HIS A 235 0.70 -9.14 18.55
C HIS A 235 0.30 -8.00 17.59
N ASP A 236 -0.79 -8.19 16.87
CA ASP A 236 -1.29 -7.27 15.84
C ASP A 236 -2.09 -6.07 16.37
N LYS A 237 -1.86 -5.66 17.63
CA LYS A 237 -2.53 -4.47 18.17
C LYS A 237 -2.02 -3.23 17.42
N PRO A 238 -2.91 -2.37 16.88
CA PRO A 238 -2.48 -1.16 16.17
C PRO A 238 -1.67 -0.20 17.05
N LEU A 239 -0.62 0.40 16.45
CA LEU A 239 0.24 1.38 17.08
C LEU A 239 0.41 2.61 16.17
N ASP A 240 0.32 3.83 16.72
CA ASP A 240 0.22 5.08 15.94
C ASP A 240 1.41 5.35 14.99
N THR A 241 2.61 4.91 15.37
CA THR A 241 3.86 5.07 14.60
C THR A 241 4.11 3.93 13.62
N CYS A 242 3.20 2.96 13.53
CA CYS A 242 3.36 1.72 12.79
C CYS A 242 2.44 1.68 11.57
N VAL A 243 2.91 1.06 10.49
CA VAL A 243 2.04 0.56 9.42
C VAL A 243 1.43 -0.74 9.92
N ASN A 244 0.12 -0.75 10.17
CA ASN A 244 -0.49 -1.81 10.98
C ASN A 244 -0.95 -3.02 10.16
N ASN A 245 -1.46 -2.79 8.94
CA ASN A 245 -2.24 -3.79 8.19
C ASN A 245 -1.56 -4.14 6.85
N LEU A 246 -0.24 -4.38 6.88
CA LEU A 246 0.54 -4.77 5.71
C LEU A 246 0.82 -6.28 5.74
N VAL A 247 0.50 -6.97 4.64
CA VAL A 247 0.73 -8.40 4.47
C VAL A 247 1.67 -8.64 3.30
N ILE A 248 2.76 -9.38 3.55
CA ILE A 248 3.49 -10.05 2.48
C ILE A 248 2.86 -11.43 2.27
N PHE A 249 2.18 -11.61 1.15
CA PHE A 249 1.55 -12.87 0.76
C PHE A 249 2.59 -13.79 0.12
N ASN A 250 3.31 -14.53 0.97
CA ASN A 250 4.29 -15.55 0.56
C ASN A 250 3.71 -16.98 0.67
N ASP A 251 4.47 -17.98 0.24
CA ASP A 251 4.08 -19.40 0.25
C ASP A 251 3.61 -19.88 1.64
N TYR A 252 4.25 -19.39 2.70
CA TYR A 252 3.91 -19.81 4.06
C TYR A 252 2.57 -19.23 4.49
N TYR A 253 2.33 -17.93 4.27
CA TYR A 253 1.06 -17.28 4.57
C TYR A 253 -0.11 -17.86 3.75
N GLY A 254 0.14 -18.17 2.48
CA GLY A 254 -0.83 -18.82 1.59
C GLY A 254 -1.11 -20.29 1.92
N SER A 255 -0.30 -20.94 2.77
CA SER A 255 -0.46 -22.36 3.10
C SER A 255 -1.61 -22.62 4.09
N GLU A 256 -2.26 -23.79 4.02
CA GLU A 256 -3.29 -24.20 5.00
C GLU A 256 -2.72 -24.37 6.42
N ASP A 257 -1.43 -24.70 6.54
CA ASP A 257 -0.74 -24.93 7.82
C ASP A 257 -0.11 -23.64 8.40
N PHE A 258 -0.45 -22.45 7.90
CA PHE A 258 0.06 -21.18 8.42
C PHE A 258 -0.25 -21.05 9.92
N THR A 259 0.77 -20.68 10.69
CA THR A 259 0.64 -20.34 12.10
C THR A 259 1.60 -19.19 12.40
N ILE A 260 1.20 -18.27 13.26
CA ILE A 260 2.15 -17.36 13.89
C ILE A 260 2.52 -17.91 15.28
N LEU A 261 3.76 -18.39 15.39
CA LEU A 261 4.44 -18.54 16.67
C LEU A 261 5.44 -17.40 16.69
N SER A 262 5.26 -16.43 17.60
CA SER A 262 6.20 -15.30 17.76
C SER A 262 7.66 -15.75 17.80
N ILE A 263 8.59 -14.80 17.69
CA ILE A 263 10.07 -14.89 17.84
C ILE A 263 10.69 -16.19 18.40
N ALA A 264 10.11 -16.82 19.43
CA ALA A 264 10.48 -18.15 19.94
C ALA A 264 10.34 -19.33 18.94
N GLY A 265 9.63 -19.17 17.83
CA GLY A 265 9.32 -20.20 16.84
C GLY A 265 10.13 -20.12 15.55
N GLN A 266 11.45 -20.39 15.58
CA GLN A 266 12.20 -20.67 14.33
C GLN A 266 11.76 -21.98 13.63
N THR A 267 10.81 -22.71 14.23
CA THR A 267 10.24 -23.94 13.68
C THR A 267 9.18 -23.65 12.62
N TRP A 268 9.11 -24.50 11.59
CA TRP A 268 8.02 -24.56 10.60
C TRP A 268 7.83 -23.34 9.68
N GLY A 269 8.82 -22.46 9.56
CA GLY A 269 8.77 -21.35 8.59
C GLY A 269 8.05 -20.10 9.09
N ALA A 270 7.74 -19.99 10.39
CA ALA A 270 7.04 -18.83 10.96
C ALA A 270 7.75 -17.48 10.73
N TRP A 271 9.07 -17.49 10.50
CA TRP A 271 9.86 -16.31 10.14
C TRP A 271 9.83 -15.96 8.65
N ALA A 272 9.03 -16.65 7.82
CA ALA A 272 8.91 -16.33 6.40
C ALA A 272 8.38 -14.91 6.15
N GLY A 273 7.58 -14.36 7.07
CA GLY A 273 7.17 -12.96 7.06
C GLY A 273 8.31 -11.96 7.34
N HIS A 274 9.42 -12.42 7.91
CA HIS A 274 10.61 -11.63 8.26
C HIS A 274 11.71 -11.64 7.17
N ASP A 275 11.36 -11.97 5.93
CA ASP A 275 12.33 -12.09 4.84
C ASP A 275 12.72 -10.72 4.25
N ALA A 276 14.01 -10.39 4.28
CA ALA A 276 14.52 -9.08 3.87
C ALA A 276 14.32 -8.76 2.38
N VAL A 277 14.31 -9.76 1.50
CA VAL A 277 14.06 -9.56 0.07
C VAL A 277 12.60 -9.18 -0.13
N ASN A 278 11.69 -9.88 0.53
CA ASN A 278 10.27 -9.59 0.45
C ASN A 278 9.90 -8.22 0.99
N TYR A 279 10.59 -7.76 2.04
CA TYR A 279 10.45 -6.38 2.50
C TYR A 279 10.91 -5.37 1.45
N ILE A 280 12.14 -5.51 0.93
CA ILE A 280 12.68 -4.53 -0.01
C ILE A 280 11.84 -4.47 -1.29
N GLU A 281 11.54 -5.63 -1.88
CA GLU A 281 10.82 -5.68 -3.16
C GLU A 281 9.31 -5.46 -2.96
N GLY A 282 8.71 -5.98 -1.89
CA GLY A 282 7.29 -5.77 -1.62
C GLY A 282 6.95 -4.32 -1.29
N LEU A 283 7.78 -3.62 -0.51
CA LEU A 283 7.61 -2.19 -0.27
C LEU A 283 7.83 -1.37 -1.54
N GLN A 284 8.72 -1.80 -2.43
CA GLN A 284 8.90 -1.17 -3.75
C GLN A 284 7.63 -1.28 -4.60
N SER A 285 6.97 -2.43 -4.63
CA SER A 285 5.70 -2.62 -5.34
C SER A 285 4.62 -1.64 -4.85
N ILE A 286 4.51 -1.43 -3.54
CA ILE A 286 3.57 -0.46 -2.96
C ILE A 286 3.88 0.96 -3.43
N LEU A 287 5.15 1.36 -3.45
CA LEU A 287 5.55 2.70 -3.92
C LEU A 287 5.26 2.94 -5.42
N ASN A 288 5.21 1.87 -6.21
CA ASN A 288 4.97 1.92 -7.65
C ASN A 288 3.48 1.83 -8.02
N SER A 289 2.62 1.50 -7.05
CA SER A 289 1.18 1.32 -7.27
C SER A 289 0.50 2.60 -7.76
N LEU A 290 -0.46 2.44 -8.68
CA LEU A 290 -1.30 3.52 -9.19
C LEU A 290 -2.22 4.08 -8.09
N THR A 291 -2.58 3.24 -7.12
CA THR A 291 -3.42 3.56 -5.98
C THR A 291 -2.64 3.94 -4.71
N TYR A 292 -1.31 4.05 -4.76
CA TYR A 292 -0.49 4.44 -3.60
C TYR A 292 -1.01 5.71 -2.89
N GLN A 293 -1.43 6.72 -3.66
CA GLN A 293 -1.85 8.02 -3.13
C GLN A 293 -3.15 8.01 -2.34
N ILE A 294 -3.97 6.96 -2.51
CA ILE A 294 -5.24 6.79 -1.79
C ILE A 294 -5.12 5.82 -0.62
N THR A 295 -3.96 5.18 -0.45
CA THR A 295 -3.67 4.43 0.78
C THR A 295 -3.54 5.37 1.98
N ASN A 296 -3.55 4.80 3.18
CA ASN A 296 -3.17 5.45 4.42
C ASN A 296 -2.48 4.44 5.36
N ARG A 297 -2.00 4.91 6.51
CA ARG A 297 -1.17 4.10 7.42
C ARG A 297 -1.88 2.84 7.95
N ASP A 298 -3.21 2.87 8.01
CA ASP A 298 -4.05 1.77 8.46
C ASP A 298 -4.79 1.07 7.30
N SER A 299 -4.47 1.40 6.04
CA SER A 299 -4.98 0.64 4.89
C SER A 299 -4.53 -0.82 4.96
N THR A 300 -5.45 -1.74 4.66
CA THR A 300 -5.11 -3.14 4.43
C THR A 300 -4.41 -3.29 3.08
N VAL A 301 -3.13 -3.62 3.11
CA VAL A 301 -2.30 -3.76 1.90
C VAL A 301 -1.71 -5.16 1.85
N ILE A 302 -1.91 -5.86 0.74
CA ILE A 302 -1.46 -7.23 0.51
C ILE A 302 -0.58 -7.26 -0.71
N VAL A 303 0.64 -7.78 -0.58
CA VAL A 303 1.61 -7.82 -1.68
C VAL A 303 2.02 -9.25 -2.00
N SER A 304 1.85 -9.67 -3.25
CA SER A 304 2.25 -10.98 -3.75
C SER A 304 3.77 -11.14 -3.72
N ARG A 305 4.26 -12.11 -2.94
CA ARG A 305 5.68 -12.54 -2.91
C ARG A 305 5.82 -14.06 -2.91
N MET A 306 4.92 -14.73 -3.63
CA MET A 306 4.94 -16.19 -3.75
C MET A 306 6.09 -16.68 -4.64
N SER A 307 6.52 -17.90 -4.40
CA SER A 307 7.34 -18.65 -5.35
C SER A 307 6.57 -18.94 -6.63
N ASP A 308 7.30 -19.17 -7.72
CA ASP A 308 6.72 -19.47 -9.03
C ASP A 308 5.80 -20.70 -8.98
N GLU A 309 6.11 -21.70 -8.14
CA GLU A 309 5.29 -22.92 -8.02
C GLU A 309 3.92 -22.66 -7.38
N MET A 310 3.88 -21.79 -6.37
CA MET A 310 2.66 -21.49 -5.61
C MET A 310 1.80 -20.44 -6.32
N ARG A 311 2.44 -19.51 -7.03
CA ARG A 311 1.78 -18.44 -7.78
C ARG A 311 0.79 -18.95 -8.83
N GLU A 312 1.15 -20.01 -9.54
CA GLU A 312 0.28 -20.64 -10.56
C GLU A 312 -1.02 -21.25 -9.99
N LYS A 313 -1.15 -21.40 -8.66
CA LYS A 313 -2.21 -22.23 -8.05
C LYS A 313 -2.93 -21.55 -6.88
N THR A 314 -2.42 -20.42 -6.39
CA THR A 314 -2.86 -19.81 -5.15
C THR A 314 -3.36 -18.41 -5.42
N TRP A 315 -4.59 -18.12 -5.01
CA TRP A 315 -5.17 -16.80 -5.09
C TRP A 315 -4.61 -15.93 -3.96
N VAL A 316 -3.93 -14.84 -4.31
CA VAL A 316 -3.57 -13.76 -3.40
C VAL A 316 -4.85 -13.06 -3.00
N THR A 317 -5.14 -13.06 -1.71
CA THR A 317 -6.38 -12.52 -1.16
C THR A 317 -6.19 -12.16 0.30
N ASP A 318 -7.12 -11.38 0.84
CA ASP A 318 -7.14 -11.13 2.28
C ASP A 318 -7.62 -12.38 3.04
N LEU A 319 -6.66 -13.10 3.62
CA LEU A 319 -6.96 -14.21 4.51
C LEU A 319 -7.17 -13.77 5.97
N ASN A 320 -6.76 -12.55 6.32
CA ASN A 320 -6.79 -11.94 7.67
C ASN A 320 -6.46 -12.96 8.78
N ARG A 321 -5.30 -13.63 8.65
CA ARG A 321 -4.89 -14.73 9.54
C ARG A 321 -4.03 -14.24 10.69
N PHE A 322 -4.47 -14.47 11.92
CA PHE A 322 -3.77 -14.06 13.14
C PHE A 322 -3.48 -12.55 13.15
N ALA A 323 -4.49 -11.77 12.75
CA ALA A 323 -4.49 -10.32 12.73
C ALA A 323 -5.86 -9.85 13.28
N GLU A 324 -5.90 -8.62 13.76
CA GLU A 324 -7.18 -7.95 14.07
C GLU A 324 -8.00 -7.82 12.78
N PRO A 325 -9.34 -7.76 12.88
CA PRO A 325 -10.19 -7.65 11.69
C PRO A 325 -9.79 -6.48 10.80
N HIS A 326 -9.51 -6.77 9.53
CA HIS A 326 -9.25 -5.73 8.55
C HIS A 326 -10.50 -4.89 8.29
N GLU A 327 -10.31 -3.59 8.17
CA GLU A 327 -11.36 -2.61 7.98
C GLU A 327 -10.99 -1.67 6.83
N GLY A 328 -11.98 -1.35 6.00
CA GLY A 328 -11.84 -0.35 4.94
C GLY A 328 -11.56 -1.02 3.59
N PRO A 329 -10.88 -0.34 2.65
CA PRO A 329 -10.59 -0.89 1.34
C PRO A 329 -9.38 -1.79 1.43
N THR A 330 -9.38 -2.84 0.62
CA THR A 330 -8.25 -3.75 0.48
C THR A 330 -7.45 -3.37 -0.76
N PHE A 331 -6.14 -3.22 -0.60
CA PHE A 331 -5.22 -3.04 -1.71
C PHE A 331 -4.46 -4.34 -1.92
N ILE A 332 -4.57 -4.94 -3.10
CA ILE A 332 -3.87 -6.20 -3.42
C ILE A 332 -3.00 -5.97 -4.64
N PHE A 333 -1.70 -6.11 -4.44
CA PHE A 333 -0.69 -5.88 -5.45
C PHE A 333 -0.04 -7.21 -5.85
N GLY A 334 -0.08 -7.50 -7.14
CA GLY A 334 0.61 -8.60 -7.79
C GLY A 334 2.11 -8.36 -7.90
N SER A 335 2.68 -8.81 -9.00
CA SER A 335 4.11 -8.78 -9.30
C SER A 335 4.31 -8.69 -10.80
N ASP A 336 5.56 -8.65 -11.27
CA ASP A 336 5.83 -8.66 -12.72
C ASP A 336 5.70 -10.07 -13.37
N LYS A 337 4.88 -10.95 -12.80
CA LYS A 337 4.63 -12.33 -13.28
C LYS A 337 3.14 -12.64 -13.18
N ALA A 338 2.67 -13.58 -14.00
CA ALA A 338 1.30 -14.10 -13.95
C ALA A 338 0.85 -14.50 -12.53
N ASP A 339 -0.02 -13.69 -11.94
CA ASP A 339 -0.58 -13.80 -10.61
C ASP A 339 -2.07 -14.19 -10.65
N LEU A 340 -2.54 -14.83 -9.58
CA LEU A 340 -3.95 -15.06 -9.32
C LEU A 340 -4.36 -14.15 -8.16
N ILE A 341 -5.22 -13.16 -8.41
CA ILE A 341 -5.56 -12.10 -7.44
C ILE A 341 -7.06 -12.11 -7.17
N ALA A 342 -7.47 -12.17 -5.91
CA ALA A 342 -8.88 -12.21 -5.51
C ALA A 342 -9.22 -11.15 -4.47
N GLY A 343 -10.07 -10.20 -4.86
CA GLY A 343 -10.72 -9.23 -3.98
C GLY A 343 -11.79 -9.86 -3.08
N GLY A 344 -12.13 -9.13 -2.03
CA GLY A 344 -13.18 -9.46 -1.08
C GLY A 344 -14.58 -9.06 -1.56
N LYS A 345 -15.47 -8.80 -0.60
CA LYS A 345 -16.83 -8.28 -0.86
C LYS A 345 -16.90 -6.75 -0.72
N GLY A 346 -15.74 -6.13 -0.45
CA GLY A 346 -15.63 -4.78 0.05
C GLY A 346 -15.39 -3.81 -1.09
N MET A 347 -14.58 -2.80 -0.79
CA MET A 347 -13.92 -2.01 -1.83
C MET A 347 -12.52 -2.56 -1.99
N ASP A 348 -12.20 -3.03 -3.19
CA ASP A 348 -10.96 -3.72 -3.49
C ASP A 348 -10.24 -3.00 -4.65
N TYR A 349 -8.96 -2.71 -4.45
CA TYR A 349 -8.04 -2.15 -5.44
C TYR A 349 -7.02 -3.22 -5.80
N LEU A 350 -7.17 -3.82 -6.97
CA LEU A 350 -6.39 -4.97 -7.42
C LEU A 350 -5.47 -4.53 -8.58
N GLU A 351 -4.16 -4.64 -8.41
CA GLU A 351 -3.18 -4.30 -9.46
C GLU A 351 -2.34 -5.53 -9.78
N GLY A 352 -2.34 -5.97 -11.05
CA GLY A 352 -1.54 -7.10 -11.55
C GLY A 352 -0.08 -6.74 -11.79
N PHE A 353 0.15 -5.52 -12.28
CA PHE A 353 1.41 -4.99 -12.80
C PHE A 353 1.80 -5.55 -14.17
N ALA A 354 2.57 -6.63 -14.22
CA ALA A 354 3.01 -7.20 -15.49
C ALA A 354 2.92 -8.72 -15.45
N GLY A 355 2.80 -9.35 -16.61
CA GLY A 355 2.50 -10.78 -16.68
C GLY A 355 1.03 -11.00 -17.03
N ASP A 356 0.66 -12.25 -17.26
CA ASP A 356 -0.70 -12.60 -17.67
C ASP A 356 -1.53 -12.92 -16.41
N ASP A 357 -2.20 -11.92 -15.86
CA ASP A 357 -2.84 -12.00 -14.55
C ASP A 357 -4.29 -12.46 -14.63
N SER A 358 -4.77 -13.09 -13.55
CA SER A 358 -6.16 -13.49 -13.42
C SER A 358 -6.78 -12.95 -12.15
N PHE A 359 -7.87 -12.23 -12.32
CA PHE A 359 -8.57 -11.53 -11.25
C PHE A 359 -9.92 -12.17 -10.93
N ARG A 360 -10.27 -12.12 -9.65
CA ARG A 360 -11.58 -12.41 -9.10
C ARG A 360 -11.95 -11.35 -8.09
N ASP A 361 -13.24 -11.21 -7.89
CA ASP A 361 -13.77 -10.30 -6.90
C ASP A 361 -15.14 -10.80 -6.42
N ALA A 362 -15.44 -10.64 -5.13
CA ALA A 362 -16.66 -11.17 -4.53
C ALA A 362 -17.79 -10.13 -4.40
N GLY A 363 -17.65 -8.95 -5.00
CA GLY A 363 -18.65 -7.90 -5.09
C GLY A 363 -18.20 -6.58 -4.48
N GLY A 364 -19.10 -5.59 -4.47
CA GLY A 364 -18.80 -4.25 -3.97
C GLY A 364 -18.30 -3.27 -5.03
N PHE A 365 -17.42 -2.33 -4.65
CA PHE A 365 -16.99 -1.22 -5.52
C PHE A 365 -15.49 -1.28 -5.74
N ASN A 366 -15.05 -1.74 -6.90
CA ASN A 366 -13.69 -2.26 -7.07
C ASN A 366 -12.99 -1.63 -8.28
N LEU A 367 -11.67 -1.46 -8.19
CA LEU A 367 -10.82 -1.13 -9.32
C LEU A 367 -9.87 -2.28 -9.56
N ILE A 368 -9.82 -2.75 -10.80
CA ILE A 368 -8.88 -3.77 -11.25
C ILE A 368 -8.06 -3.20 -12.39
N ASP A 369 -6.75 -3.20 -12.20
CA ASP A 369 -5.74 -2.83 -13.18
C ASP A 369 -4.95 -4.09 -13.55
N GLY A 370 -5.16 -4.60 -14.77
CA GLY A 370 -4.39 -5.76 -15.26
C GLY A 370 -2.93 -5.40 -15.49
N GLY A 371 -2.71 -4.25 -16.13
CA GLY A 371 -1.39 -3.73 -16.42
C GLY A 371 -0.85 -4.30 -17.72
N ALA A 372 0.39 -4.78 -17.71
CA ALA A 372 1.07 -5.24 -18.91
C ALA A 372 1.01 -6.76 -19.05
N GLY A 373 0.13 -7.26 -19.91
CA GLY A 373 0.12 -8.68 -20.25
C GLY A 373 -1.13 -9.07 -21.01
N TYR A 374 -1.57 -10.30 -20.83
CA TYR A 374 -2.91 -10.73 -21.19
C TYR A 374 -3.68 -11.08 -19.92
N ASP A 375 -4.57 -10.18 -19.53
CA ASP A 375 -5.22 -10.18 -18.23
C ASP A 375 -6.68 -10.63 -18.33
N LEU A 376 -7.12 -11.37 -17.32
CA LEU A 376 -8.43 -12.02 -17.32
C LEU A 376 -9.20 -11.73 -16.03
N PHE A 377 -10.42 -11.23 -16.15
CA PHE A 377 -11.37 -11.14 -15.04
C PHE A 377 -12.36 -12.31 -15.05
N ASP A 378 -12.31 -13.16 -14.02
CA ASP A 378 -13.25 -14.27 -13.81
C ASP A 378 -14.44 -13.77 -12.97
N LEU A 379 -15.60 -13.59 -13.63
CA LEU A 379 -16.84 -13.13 -13.00
C LEU A 379 -17.36 -14.09 -11.91
N GLN A 380 -16.90 -15.34 -11.90
CA GLN A 380 -17.40 -16.41 -11.03
C GLN A 380 -18.93 -16.61 -11.11
N GLY A 381 -19.54 -16.12 -12.19
CA GLY A 381 -20.98 -16.07 -12.37
C GLY A 381 -21.36 -15.98 -13.85
N GLU A 382 -22.66 -15.82 -14.10
CA GLU A 382 -23.21 -15.71 -15.45
C GLU A 382 -23.14 -14.25 -15.91
N ILE A 383 -22.55 -14.01 -17.09
CA ILE A 383 -22.46 -12.65 -17.66
C ILE A 383 -23.84 -12.03 -17.92
N SER A 384 -24.88 -12.86 -18.10
CA SER A 384 -26.25 -12.39 -18.30
C SER A 384 -26.90 -11.69 -17.10
N LYS A 385 -26.23 -11.71 -15.94
CA LYS A 385 -26.68 -11.05 -14.69
C LYS A 385 -25.91 -9.78 -14.37
N THR A 386 -25.03 -9.33 -15.27
CA THR A 386 -24.28 -8.09 -15.12
C THR A 386 -24.76 -7.04 -16.13
N SER A 387 -24.30 -5.81 -15.97
CA SER A 387 -24.32 -4.79 -17.03
C SER A 387 -22.90 -4.36 -17.30
N ILE A 388 -22.43 -4.49 -18.55
CA ILE A 388 -21.04 -4.17 -18.93
C ILE A 388 -21.04 -2.99 -19.89
N ALA A 389 -20.49 -1.87 -19.44
CA ALA A 389 -20.35 -0.65 -20.21
C ALA A 389 -18.88 -0.42 -20.58
N GLN A 390 -18.67 0.22 -21.74
CA GLN A 390 -17.36 0.73 -22.11
C GLN A 390 -17.29 2.23 -21.81
N LEU A 391 -16.33 2.63 -20.98
CA LEU A 391 -16.17 4.02 -20.56
C LEU A 391 -15.19 4.79 -21.44
N ALA A 392 -14.11 4.12 -21.83
CA ALA A 392 -13.09 4.60 -22.75
C ALA A 392 -12.43 3.39 -23.43
N ASP A 393 -11.54 3.65 -24.38
CA ASP A 393 -10.66 2.60 -24.89
C ASP A 393 -9.85 2.02 -23.71
N GLY A 394 -9.92 0.70 -23.51
CA GLY A 394 -9.23 0.00 -22.42
C GLY A 394 -9.90 0.08 -21.04
N ILE A 395 -11.03 0.79 -20.88
CA ILE A 395 -11.75 0.89 -19.60
C ILE A 395 -13.17 0.37 -19.72
N LEU A 396 -13.48 -0.70 -18.98
CA LEU A 396 -14.83 -1.22 -18.81
C LEU A 396 -15.36 -0.94 -17.41
N ALA A 397 -16.68 -0.81 -17.30
CA ALA A 397 -17.38 -0.87 -16.02
C ALA A 397 -18.33 -2.05 -16.02
N ILE A 398 -18.30 -2.84 -14.95
CA ILE A 398 -19.19 -3.97 -14.74
C ILE A 398 -20.04 -3.67 -13.51
N LYS A 399 -21.36 -3.55 -13.71
CA LYS A 399 -22.32 -3.55 -12.60
C LYS A 399 -22.72 -4.99 -12.31
N GLY A 400 -22.40 -5.45 -11.10
CA GLY A 400 -22.74 -6.79 -10.62
C GLY A 400 -24.21 -6.93 -10.22
N ALA A 401 -24.66 -8.17 -10.02
CA ALA A 401 -26.03 -8.46 -9.56
C ALA A 401 -26.29 -8.02 -8.11
N ASP A 402 -25.24 -7.76 -7.35
CA ASP A 402 -25.25 -7.16 -6.00
C ASP A 402 -25.41 -5.63 -6.04
N GLY A 403 -25.37 -5.02 -7.24
CA GLY A 403 -25.42 -3.57 -7.45
C GLY A 403 -24.07 -2.87 -7.21
N GLY A 404 -22.99 -3.65 -7.02
CA GLY A 404 -21.63 -3.16 -6.99
C GLY A 404 -21.11 -2.77 -8.38
N ILE A 405 -20.04 -1.98 -8.44
CA ILE A 405 -19.39 -1.59 -9.69
C ILE A 405 -17.91 -1.96 -9.64
N THR A 406 -17.45 -2.75 -10.60
CA THR A 406 -16.04 -2.99 -10.86
C THR A 406 -15.60 -2.20 -12.08
N LEU A 407 -14.58 -1.35 -11.93
CA LEU A 407 -13.87 -0.72 -13.03
C LEU A 407 -12.70 -1.62 -13.44
N LEU A 408 -12.65 -2.02 -14.71
CA LEU A 408 -11.55 -2.78 -15.29
C LEU A 408 -10.72 -1.85 -16.17
N HIS A 409 -9.41 -1.80 -15.94
CA HIS A 409 -8.43 -1.13 -16.77
C HIS A 409 -7.40 -2.15 -17.24
N ASP A 410 -7.06 -2.11 -18.54
CA ASP A 410 -6.09 -3.01 -19.16
C ASP A 410 -6.40 -4.50 -18.85
N VAL A 411 -7.64 -4.92 -19.12
CA VAL A 411 -8.09 -6.32 -19.01
C VAL A 411 -8.61 -6.81 -20.36
N GLU A 412 -7.93 -7.80 -20.93
CA GLU A 412 -8.21 -8.31 -22.28
C GLU A 412 -9.36 -9.31 -22.32
N ALA A 413 -9.66 -9.99 -21.21
CA ALA A 413 -10.63 -11.07 -21.21
C ALA A 413 -11.58 -11.08 -20.01
N ILE A 414 -12.83 -11.45 -20.28
CA ILE A 414 -13.84 -11.71 -19.25
C ILE A 414 -14.25 -13.17 -19.33
N LYS A 415 -14.13 -13.89 -18.22
CA LYS A 415 -14.55 -15.28 -18.10
C LYS A 415 -15.83 -15.38 -17.28
N GLU A 416 -16.83 -16.06 -17.83
CA GLU A 416 -18.02 -16.48 -17.07
C GLU A 416 -17.94 -17.97 -16.73
N THR A 417 -18.48 -18.36 -15.57
CA THR A 417 -18.40 -19.74 -15.07
C THR A 417 -19.79 -20.28 -14.72
N TYR A 418 -20.16 -21.45 -15.28
CA TYR A 418 -21.45 -22.11 -15.06
C TYR A 418 -21.33 -23.27 -14.06
N TRP A 419 -21.46 -22.97 -12.76
CA TRP A 419 -21.20 -23.94 -11.68
C TRP A 419 -22.11 -25.19 -11.67
N PHE A 420 -23.27 -25.15 -12.34
CA PHE A 420 -24.26 -26.24 -12.34
C PHE A 420 -24.01 -27.31 -13.42
N LEU A 421 -23.03 -27.11 -14.31
CA LEU A 421 -22.66 -28.07 -15.36
C LEU A 421 -21.12 -28.10 -15.48
N TRP A 422 -20.44 -28.95 -14.69
CA TRP A 422 -19.06 -29.44 -14.95
C TRP A 422 -18.08 -28.39 -15.49
N ASP A 423 -17.54 -27.48 -14.67
CA ASP A 423 -16.50 -26.49 -15.02
C ASP A 423 -16.59 -25.89 -16.44
N ASN A 424 -17.80 -25.67 -16.95
CA ASN A 424 -17.98 -25.03 -18.24
C ASN A 424 -17.83 -23.53 -18.04
N TYR A 425 -16.89 -22.94 -18.77
CA TYR A 425 -16.68 -21.51 -18.83
C TYR A 425 -16.72 -21.05 -20.28
N LEU A 426 -17.07 -19.78 -20.47
CA LEU A 426 -16.85 -19.07 -21.72
C LEU A 426 -15.93 -17.90 -21.41
N THR A 427 -14.92 -17.71 -22.26
CA THR A 427 -14.03 -16.54 -22.20
C THR A 427 -14.38 -15.64 -23.37
N TYR A 428 -14.64 -14.39 -23.07
CA TYR A 428 -14.92 -13.36 -24.04
C TYR A 428 -13.73 -12.41 -24.13
N GLU A 429 -13.24 -12.15 -25.35
CA GLU A 429 -12.23 -11.12 -25.58
C GLU A 429 -12.90 -9.74 -25.56
N VAL A 430 -12.28 -8.82 -24.84
CA VAL A 430 -12.67 -7.40 -24.77
C VAL A 430 -12.18 -6.69 -26.03
N THR A 431 -13.09 -6.01 -26.72
CA THR A 431 -12.76 -5.21 -27.90
C THR A 431 -13.54 -3.89 -27.88
N ASN A 432 -13.15 -2.92 -28.70
CA ASN A 432 -13.86 -1.65 -28.80
C ASN A 432 -15.29 -1.77 -29.38
N GLU A 433 -15.65 -2.91 -29.98
CA GLU A 433 -17.00 -3.13 -30.54
C GLU A 433 -17.91 -3.92 -29.59
N GLY A 434 -17.36 -4.51 -28.53
CA GLY A 434 -18.05 -5.41 -27.61
C GLY A 434 -17.21 -6.63 -27.25
N LEU A 435 -17.88 -7.62 -26.67
CA LEU A 435 -17.28 -8.87 -26.23
C LEU A 435 -17.36 -9.92 -27.34
N THR A 436 -16.22 -10.49 -27.72
CA THR A 436 -16.14 -11.48 -28.79
C THR A 436 -15.90 -12.89 -28.25
N LEU A 437 -16.53 -13.88 -28.89
CA LEU A 437 -16.31 -15.30 -28.64
C LEU A 437 -15.83 -15.95 -29.94
N ASP A 438 -14.71 -16.66 -29.91
CA ASP A 438 -14.05 -17.23 -31.09
C ASP A 438 -13.83 -16.20 -32.23
N GLY A 439 -13.47 -14.95 -31.86
CA GLY A 439 -13.22 -13.84 -32.80
C GLY A 439 -14.48 -13.29 -33.49
N LYS A 440 -15.68 -13.59 -32.97
CA LYS A 440 -16.94 -13.03 -33.45
C LYS A 440 -17.61 -12.24 -32.35
N LEU A 441 -18.08 -11.03 -32.67
CA LEU A 441 -18.90 -10.23 -31.78
C LEU A 441 -20.10 -11.05 -31.27
N SER A 442 -20.11 -11.30 -29.96
CA SER A 442 -21.13 -12.09 -29.28
C SER A 442 -22.08 -11.19 -28.50
N LEU A 443 -21.53 -10.19 -27.79
CA LEU A 443 -22.27 -9.24 -26.97
C LEU A 443 -21.80 -7.82 -27.26
N THR A 444 -22.73 -6.89 -27.42
CA THR A 444 -22.43 -5.46 -27.43
C THR A 444 -22.50 -4.92 -26.00
N TYR A 445 -21.73 -3.88 -25.69
CA TYR A 445 -21.80 -3.20 -24.40
C TYR A 445 -23.17 -2.57 -24.14
N ALA A 446 -23.45 -2.34 -22.85
CA ALA A 446 -24.51 -1.47 -22.39
C ALA A 446 -24.35 -0.07 -22.99
N ASN A 447 -25.47 0.56 -23.28
CA ASN A 447 -25.50 1.88 -23.89
C ASN A 447 -24.93 2.92 -22.92
N THR A 448 -23.81 3.50 -23.35
CA THR A 448 -23.09 4.53 -22.62
C THR A 448 -23.16 5.84 -23.41
N VAL A 449 -23.64 6.90 -22.76
CA VAL A 449 -23.73 8.23 -23.35
C VAL A 449 -22.58 9.08 -22.81
N HIS A 450 -21.65 9.46 -23.69
CA HIS A 450 -20.47 10.24 -23.31
C HIS A 450 -20.71 11.74 -23.52
N ALA A 451 -20.40 12.52 -22.50
CA ALA A 451 -20.32 13.97 -22.58
C ALA A 451 -19.17 14.42 -23.50
N SER A 452 -19.24 15.67 -23.95
CA SER A 452 -18.18 16.25 -24.77
C SER A 452 -16.97 16.62 -23.90
N THR A 453 -15.79 16.13 -24.25
CA THR A 453 -14.53 16.49 -23.56
C THR A 453 -14.02 17.89 -23.93
N GLU A 454 -14.60 18.52 -24.96
CA GLU A 454 -14.13 19.82 -25.49
C GLU A 454 -14.97 21.01 -25.01
N ARG A 455 -16.22 20.78 -24.57
CA ARG A 455 -17.15 21.84 -24.17
C ARG A 455 -18.22 21.30 -23.24
N SER A 456 -18.77 22.18 -22.41
CA SER A 456 -19.98 21.90 -21.62
C SER A 456 -21.13 21.44 -22.51
N GLY A 457 -21.96 20.53 -21.99
CA GLY A 457 -23.00 19.88 -22.77
C GLY A 457 -24.15 19.33 -21.93
N GLU A 458 -25.12 18.73 -22.62
CA GLU A 458 -26.28 18.09 -22.02
C GLU A 458 -26.43 16.69 -22.65
N ILE A 459 -26.60 15.67 -21.80
CA ILE A 459 -26.74 14.27 -22.20
C ILE A 459 -27.94 13.62 -21.51
N PHE A 460 -28.53 12.62 -22.18
CA PHE A 460 -29.76 11.95 -21.74
C PHE A 460 -29.55 10.44 -21.75
N ALA A 461 -29.88 9.79 -20.65
CA ALA A 461 -29.94 8.36 -20.53
C ALA A 461 -30.99 7.79 -21.49
N PRO A 462 -30.70 6.69 -22.19
CA PRO A 462 -31.73 5.93 -22.87
C PRO A 462 -32.68 5.29 -21.84
N GLU A 463 -33.95 5.10 -22.19
CA GLU A 463 -34.92 4.38 -21.33
C GLU A 463 -34.62 2.87 -21.18
N ASN A 464 -33.66 2.35 -21.95
CA ASN A 464 -33.18 0.98 -21.84
C ASN A 464 -31.68 1.00 -22.18
N GLY A 465 -30.83 0.98 -21.16
CA GLY A 465 -29.38 0.94 -21.32
C GLY A 465 -28.89 -0.39 -21.90
N GLY A 466 -29.56 -1.49 -21.53
CA GLY A 466 -29.55 -2.74 -22.27
C GLY A 466 -28.23 -3.49 -22.27
N PHE A 467 -28.13 -4.49 -21.40
CA PHE A 467 -27.17 -5.60 -21.51
C PHE A 467 -27.87 -6.86 -20.99
N TYR A 468 -28.13 -7.83 -21.89
CA TYR A 468 -29.08 -8.92 -21.60
C TYR A 468 -30.44 -8.42 -21.08
N VAL A 469 -30.78 -8.76 -19.84
CA VAL A 469 -32.03 -8.39 -19.16
C VAL A 469 -31.85 -7.18 -18.25
N ASP A 470 -30.61 -6.75 -18.04
CA ASP A 470 -30.30 -5.55 -17.28
C ASP A 470 -30.57 -4.32 -18.17
N GLN A 471 -31.35 -3.38 -17.64
CA GLN A 471 -31.76 -2.16 -18.34
C GLN A 471 -30.93 -0.95 -17.94
N THR A 472 -29.90 -1.12 -17.11
CA THR A 472 -29.09 -0.03 -16.57
C THR A 472 -28.44 0.77 -17.69
N SER A 473 -28.63 2.09 -17.68
CA SER A 473 -27.97 3.02 -18.59
C SER A 473 -26.75 3.65 -17.96
N TRP A 474 -25.80 4.08 -18.80
CA TRP A 474 -24.54 4.65 -18.34
C TRP A 474 -24.35 6.03 -18.94
N LEU A 475 -24.03 7.01 -18.10
CA LEU A 475 -23.74 8.38 -18.50
C LEU A 475 -22.34 8.73 -18.02
N MET A 476 -21.46 9.00 -18.98
CA MET A 476 -20.08 9.37 -18.69
C MET A 476 -19.94 10.89 -18.83
N GLY A 477 -19.74 11.56 -17.70
CA GLY A 477 -19.37 12.97 -17.63
C GLY A 477 -17.97 13.21 -18.20
N SER A 478 -17.48 14.45 -18.05
CA SER A 478 -16.14 14.82 -18.48
C SER A 478 -15.53 15.86 -17.54
N ALA A 479 -14.31 16.30 -17.82
CA ALA A 479 -13.72 17.45 -17.14
C ALA A 479 -14.45 18.78 -17.40
N GLN A 480 -15.41 18.82 -18.33
CA GLN A 480 -16.29 19.96 -18.59
C GLN A 480 -17.65 19.77 -17.91
N ASP A 481 -18.21 20.87 -17.43
CA ASP A 481 -19.55 20.94 -16.85
C ASP A 481 -20.60 20.29 -17.75
N THR A 482 -21.30 19.29 -17.23
CA THR A 482 -22.27 18.51 -17.97
C THR A 482 -23.61 18.50 -17.25
N VAL A 483 -24.69 18.71 -18.01
CA VAL A 483 -26.05 18.43 -17.54
C VAL A 483 -26.42 17.00 -17.94
N MET A 484 -26.67 16.14 -16.95
CA MET A 484 -26.97 14.72 -17.14
C MET A 484 -28.41 14.44 -16.72
N HIS A 485 -29.18 13.82 -17.62
CA HIS A 485 -30.56 13.41 -17.34
C HIS A 485 -30.66 11.88 -17.35
N GLY A 486 -31.03 11.31 -16.21
CA GLY A 486 -31.40 9.91 -16.06
C GLY A 486 -32.69 9.54 -16.78
N SER A 487 -32.95 8.24 -16.83
CA SER A 487 -34.12 7.58 -17.37
C SER A 487 -35.15 7.33 -16.26
N HIS A 488 -36.15 6.49 -16.51
CA HIS A 488 -37.06 6.00 -15.47
C HIS A 488 -36.63 4.62 -14.91
N SER A 489 -35.43 4.17 -15.29
CA SER A 489 -34.82 2.91 -14.88
C SER A 489 -33.46 3.22 -14.22
N SER A 490 -32.82 2.22 -13.60
CA SER A 490 -31.50 2.41 -13.03
C SER A 490 -30.49 3.00 -14.02
N ASP A 491 -29.71 3.95 -13.56
CA ASP A 491 -28.66 4.62 -14.29
C ASP A 491 -27.38 4.69 -13.44
N VAL A 492 -26.24 4.74 -14.12
CA VAL A 492 -24.95 5.03 -13.51
C VAL A 492 -24.40 6.31 -14.11
N PHE A 493 -24.24 7.33 -13.27
CA PHE A 493 -23.64 8.61 -13.60
C PHE A 493 -22.18 8.61 -13.18
N ILE A 494 -21.27 8.58 -14.14
CA ILE A 494 -19.83 8.57 -13.88
C ILE A 494 -19.32 9.99 -14.00
N CYS A 495 -18.96 10.55 -12.85
CA CYS A 495 -18.62 11.94 -12.66
C CYS A 495 -17.10 12.13 -12.62
N GLN A 496 -16.62 13.15 -13.32
CA GLN A 496 -15.22 13.62 -13.26
C GLN A 496 -15.18 15.01 -12.60
N GLN A 497 -14.10 15.76 -12.77
CA GLN A 497 -13.86 17.07 -12.15
C GLN A 497 -14.81 18.22 -12.58
N GLY A 498 -15.63 18.08 -13.63
CA GLY A 498 -16.52 19.15 -14.10
C GLY A 498 -17.61 19.54 -13.10
N ASP A 499 -18.15 20.76 -13.14
CA ASP A 499 -19.29 21.13 -12.29
C ASP A 499 -20.61 20.66 -12.94
N ASP A 500 -21.13 19.51 -12.53
CA ASP A 500 -22.23 18.83 -13.22
C ASP A 500 -23.60 19.04 -12.55
N ILE A 501 -24.65 19.06 -13.37
CA ILE A 501 -26.05 19.04 -12.92
C ILE A 501 -26.65 17.69 -13.29
N ILE A 502 -27.20 16.97 -12.31
CA ILE A 502 -27.71 15.60 -12.49
C ILE A 502 -29.20 15.57 -12.15
N TYR A 503 -30.02 15.07 -13.06
CA TYR A 503 -31.44 14.80 -12.84
C TYR A 503 -31.66 13.28 -12.84
N ILE A 504 -31.93 12.68 -11.69
CA ILE A 504 -32.01 11.22 -11.52
C ILE A 504 -33.18 10.61 -12.31
N ASN A 505 -34.37 11.22 -12.27
CA ASN A 505 -35.60 10.79 -12.96
C ASN A 505 -36.16 9.39 -12.59
N GLY A 506 -35.52 8.68 -11.66
CA GLY A 506 -36.04 7.55 -10.89
C GLY A 506 -35.49 6.21 -11.35
N GLY A 507 -35.39 5.26 -10.42
CA GLY A 507 -34.63 4.03 -10.62
C GLY A 507 -33.78 3.77 -9.38
N ASP A 508 -33.01 2.69 -9.39
CA ASP A 508 -31.95 2.49 -8.39
C ASP A 508 -30.64 3.04 -8.99
N ASP A 509 -30.31 4.30 -8.69
CA ASP A 509 -29.29 5.06 -9.41
C ASP A 509 -27.97 5.19 -8.64
N ILE A 510 -26.85 5.20 -9.38
CA ILE A 510 -25.52 5.35 -8.79
C ILE A 510 -24.84 6.57 -9.37
N ILE A 511 -24.46 7.51 -8.50
CA ILE A 511 -23.55 8.59 -8.85
C ILE A 511 -22.16 8.16 -8.42
N LEU A 512 -21.34 7.76 -9.39
CA LEU A 512 -19.98 7.31 -9.21
C LEU A 512 -19.01 8.47 -9.40
N LEU A 513 -18.33 8.88 -8.34
CA LEU A 513 -17.32 9.92 -8.33
C LEU A 513 -15.94 9.28 -8.21
N THR A 514 -15.08 9.49 -9.21
CA THR A 514 -13.73 8.91 -9.24
C THR A 514 -12.66 9.99 -9.13
N GLY A 515 -11.57 9.67 -8.44
CA GLY A 515 -10.45 10.59 -8.25
C GLY A 515 -10.67 11.59 -7.12
N ASN A 516 -9.63 12.38 -6.83
CA ASN A 516 -9.64 13.33 -5.70
C ASN A 516 -10.47 14.58 -5.99
N ASP A 517 -10.34 15.17 -7.19
CA ASP A 517 -11.12 16.33 -7.60
C ASP A 517 -12.43 15.88 -8.23
N ILE A 518 -13.51 16.05 -7.46
CA ILE A 518 -14.85 15.64 -7.86
C ILE A 518 -15.66 16.82 -8.41
N GLY A 519 -15.10 18.03 -8.48
CA GLY A 519 -15.85 19.25 -8.82
C GLY A 519 -17.08 19.47 -7.93
N ASN A 520 -18.04 20.28 -8.40
CA ASN A 520 -19.31 20.52 -7.71
C ASN A 520 -20.48 19.89 -8.46
N LYS A 521 -21.19 18.99 -7.79
CA LYS A 521 -22.35 18.28 -8.34
C LYS A 521 -23.63 18.84 -7.75
N THR A 522 -24.61 19.12 -8.60
CA THR A 522 -25.97 19.46 -8.18
C THR A 522 -26.91 18.36 -8.61
N VAL A 523 -27.46 17.62 -7.65
CA VAL A 523 -28.27 16.42 -7.89
C VAL A 523 -29.72 16.68 -7.54
N TYR A 524 -30.61 16.46 -8.50
CA TYR A 524 -32.06 16.56 -8.36
C TYR A 524 -32.70 15.18 -8.39
N GLY A 525 -33.59 14.93 -7.43
CA GLY A 525 -34.40 13.71 -7.39
C GLY A 525 -33.79 12.52 -6.66
N PHE A 526 -32.71 12.73 -5.89
CA PHE A 526 -32.06 11.67 -5.10
C PHE A 526 -33.02 11.04 -4.09
N GLY A 527 -33.29 9.73 -4.25
CA GLY A 527 -34.21 8.90 -3.50
C GLY A 527 -33.54 8.10 -2.38
N GLN A 528 -34.22 7.05 -1.90
CA GLN A 528 -33.70 6.14 -0.85
C GLN A 528 -32.96 4.93 -1.42
N ASP A 529 -33.22 4.65 -2.69
CA ASP A 529 -32.67 3.62 -3.57
C ASP A 529 -31.34 4.05 -4.21
N ASP A 530 -31.05 5.35 -4.23
CA ASP A 530 -29.87 5.91 -4.88
C ASP A 530 -28.63 5.88 -4.00
N LYS A 531 -27.46 5.87 -4.65
CA LYS A 531 -26.14 5.84 -4.01
C LYS A 531 -25.21 6.93 -4.52
N LEU A 532 -24.44 7.50 -3.60
CA LEU A 532 -23.19 8.21 -3.90
C LEU A 532 -22.03 7.24 -3.62
N ALA A 533 -21.25 6.94 -4.66
CA ALA A 533 -20.07 6.09 -4.55
C ALA A 533 -18.82 6.89 -4.88
N PHE A 534 -17.90 6.98 -3.92
CA PHE A 534 -16.61 7.64 -4.06
C PHE A 534 -15.56 6.54 -4.17
N MET A 535 -14.89 6.46 -5.33
CA MET A 535 -13.84 5.49 -5.60
C MET A 535 -12.55 6.21 -5.96
N VAL A 536 -11.40 5.63 -5.60
CA VAL A 536 -10.08 6.23 -5.86
C VAL A 536 -10.00 7.67 -5.34
N ASN A 537 -10.53 7.91 -4.13
CA ASN A 537 -10.64 9.24 -3.55
C ASN A 537 -9.98 9.27 -2.16
N ALA A 538 -8.85 9.97 -2.05
CA ALA A 538 -8.09 10.13 -0.81
C ALA A 538 -8.70 11.15 0.18
N GLN A 539 -9.80 11.81 -0.20
CA GLN A 539 -10.50 12.81 0.62
C GLN A 539 -11.68 12.22 1.40
N THR A 540 -12.10 11.00 1.05
CA THR A 540 -12.96 10.20 1.91
C THR A 540 -12.11 9.26 2.75
N THR A 541 -12.71 8.77 3.82
CA THR A 541 -12.10 7.71 4.63
C THR A 541 -13.08 6.57 4.65
N ALA A 542 -12.67 5.41 4.17
CA ALA A 542 -13.44 4.20 4.30
C ALA A 542 -13.77 3.94 5.77
N ASN A 543 -15.01 3.53 6.03
CA ASN A 543 -15.61 3.42 7.37
C ASN A 543 -15.67 4.73 8.18
N GLY A 544 -15.29 5.86 7.59
CA GLY A 544 -15.63 7.17 8.10
C GLY A 544 -17.15 7.31 8.21
N ASN A 545 -17.60 8.03 9.23
CA ASN A 545 -19.02 8.28 9.36
C ASN A 545 -19.47 9.22 8.23
N TYR A 546 -20.35 8.74 7.34
CA TYR A 546 -20.86 9.55 6.23
C TYR A 546 -21.45 10.90 6.69
N LEU A 547 -21.95 10.99 7.92
CA LEU A 547 -22.45 12.22 8.53
C LEU A 547 -21.39 13.31 8.69
N ASP A 548 -20.11 12.93 8.79
CA ASP A 548 -19.01 13.89 8.95
C ASP A 548 -18.82 14.76 7.71
N TYR A 549 -19.30 14.30 6.55
CA TYR A 549 -19.25 15.01 5.27
C TYR A 549 -20.52 15.79 4.95
N LEU A 550 -21.61 15.59 5.72
CA LEU A 550 -22.92 16.15 5.41
C LEU A 550 -23.23 17.44 6.18
N SER A 551 -23.78 18.42 5.48
CA SER A 551 -24.31 19.64 6.08
C SER A 551 -25.63 20.06 5.43
N GLN A 552 -26.50 20.73 6.18
CA GLN A 552 -27.71 21.33 5.59
C GLN A 552 -27.34 22.64 4.89
N CYS A 553 -27.91 22.86 3.71
CA CYS A 553 -27.81 24.09 2.93
C CYS A 553 -29.21 24.63 2.58
N GLU A 554 -29.28 25.79 1.93
CA GLU A 554 -30.57 26.43 1.58
C GLU A 554 -31.46 25.54 0.71
N ASP A 555 -30.84 24.77 -0.19
CA ASP A 555 -31.53 23.98 -1.20
C ASP A 555 -31.64 22.48 -0.86
N GLY A 556 -31.07 22.01 0.26
CA GLY A 556 -31.10 20.60 0.65
C GLY A 556 -29.95 20.17 1.57
N VAL A 557 -29.31 19.04 1.25
CA VAL A 557 -28.13 18.52 1.97
C VAL A 557 -26.92 18.56 1.05
N GLN A 558 -25.77 18.98 1.56
CA GLN A 558 -24.51 19.01 0.83
C GLN A 558 -23.52 18.03 1.46
N PHE A 559 -23.01 17.11 0.66
CA PHE A 559 -21.80 16.34 0.93
C PHE A 559 -20.59 17.17 0.52
N THR A 560 -19.60 17.34 1.40
CA THR A 560 -18.40 18.16 1.13
C THR A 560 -17.13 17.37 1.42
N CYS A 561 -16.19 17.39 0.48
CA CYS A 561 -14.80 16.99 0.69
C CYS A 561 -13.87 18.12 0.24
N ASP A 562 -12.57 18.07 0.56
CA ASP A 562 -11.66 19.20 0.35
C ASP A 562 -11.54 19.65 -1.12
N ALA A 563 -11.85 18.75 -2.07
CA ALA A 563 -11.73 18.97 -3.50
C ALA A 563 -13.07 18.91 -4.26
N GLY A 564 -14.20 19.14 -3.56
CA GLY A 564 -15.50 19.29 -4.22
C GLY A 564 -16.71 19.07 -3.33
N SER A 565 -17.90 19.08 -3.93
CA SER A 565 -19.15 18.88 -3.19
C SER A 565 -20.25 18.25 -4.02
N VAL A 566 -21.19 17.57 -3.36
CA VAL A 566 -22.43 17.06 -3.96
C VAL A 566 -23.61 17.66 -3.21
N THR A 567 -24.38 18.52 -3.86
CA THR A 567 -25.61 19.10 -3.32
C THR A 567 -26.80 18.25 -3.75
N LEU A 568 -27.43 17.59 -2.78
CA LEU A 568 -28.66 16.83 -2.93
C LEU A 568 -29.86 17.76 -2.72
N VAL A 569 -30.43 18.24 -3.82
CA VAL A 569 -31.49 19.26 -3.81
C VAL A 569 -32.81 18.67 -3.36
N GLY A 570 -33.46 19.33 -2.39
CA GLY A 570 -34.76 18.95 -1.85
C GLY A 570 -34.73 17.78 -0.85
N VAL A 571 -33.54 17.26 -0.54
CA VAL A 571 -33.33 16.19 0.44
C VAL A 571 -33.09 16.80 1.82
N THR A 572 -33.57 16.12 2.87
CA THR A 572 -33.28 16.46 4.27
C THR A 572 -32.42 15.38 4.93
N LEU A 573 -31.63 15.75 5.95
CA LEU A 573 -30.66 14.84 6.58
C LEU A 573 -31.30 13.56 7.15
N ASP A 574 -32.55 13.63 7.61
CA ASP A 574 -33.32 12.51 8.16
C ASP A 574 -33.84 11.53 7.09
N GLN A 575 -33.71 11.87 5.80
CA GLN A 575 -34.05 11.00 4.69
C GLN A 575 -32.88 10.13 4.22
N LEU A 576 -31.66 10.45 4.65
CA LEU A 576 -30.44 9.77 4.23
C LEU A 576 -30.08 8.60 5.16
N HIS A 577 -29.52 7.55 4.57
CA HIS A 577 -29.06 6.36 5.28
C HIS A 577 -27.63 5.98 4.89
N GLU A 578 -26.88 5.35 5.80
CA GLU A 578 -25.47 4.97 5.57
C GLU A 578 -25.27 4.13 4.30
N SER A 579 -26.24 3.26 3.96
CA SER A 579 -26.19 2.38 2.79
C SER A 579 -26.20 3.11 1.44
N GLN A 580 -26.47 4.41 1.44
CA GLN A 580 -26.46 5.26 0.25
C GLN A 580 -25.08 5.87 -0.02
N PHE A 581 -24.10 5.67 0.88
CA PHE A 581 -22.76 6.22 0.78
C PHE A 581 -21.74 5.10 0.73
N VAL A 582 -20.98 5.05 -0.35
CA VAL A 582 -19.82 4.16 -0.49
C VAL A 582 -18.60 5.07 -0.49
N LEU A 583 -17.77 4.96 0.54
CA LEU A 583 -16.62 5.82 0.78
C LEU A 583 -15.33 5.00 0.62
N ALA A 584 -14.37 5.57 -0.11
CA ALA A 584 -13.00 5.08 -0.24
C ALA A 584 -12.14 5.45 0.96
#